data_AF-A0A2D0N582-F1
#
_entry.id   AF-A0A2D0N582-F1
#
_cell.length_a   1.000
_cell.length_b   1.000
_cell.length_c   1.000
_cell.angle_alpha   90.00
_cell.angle_beta   90.00
_cell.angle_gamma   90.00
#
_symmetry.space_group_name_H-M   'P 1'
#
loop_
_entity.id
_entity.type
_entity.pdbx_description
1 polymer ?
#
loop_
_entity_poly.entity_id
_entity_poly.type
_entity_poly.pdbx_seq_one_letter_code
_entity_poly.pdbx_strand_id
1 'polypeptide(L)'
;MEKELKYTIIKSLPQYTEYCNIHESLMTKDDTKFKDEIELLELLIEDYDQRIMHTKAEELNPVELLRSLIRDGSITQSELAKSIQVSKQLISDVLGYRRNISKDLMIKLSSYFSMSLAAFSREYDLISNREDLEAKNKLLGHTS
;
A
#
# COMPACT_ATOMS: atom_id res chain seq x y z
N MET A 1 14.24 28.52 22.94
CA MET A 1 14.18 28.42 21.47
C MET A 1 14.00 26.95 21.16
N GLU A 2 12.80 26.54 20.75
CA GLU A 2 12.56 25.13 20.39
C GLU A 2 13.33 24.83 19.11
N LYS A 3 14.11 23.75 19.15
CA LYS A 3 14.95 23.33 18.04
C LYS A 3 14.06 22.48 17.14
N GLU A 4 13.57 23.05 16.03
CA GLU A 4 12.78 22.28 15.06
C GLU A 4 13.69 21.27 14.36
N LEU A 5 13.30 20.00 14.45
CA LEU A 5 13.98 18.91 13.75
C LEU A 5 13.59 18.96 12.27
N LYS A 6 14.59 18.80 11.40
CA LYS A 6 14.40 18.79 9.94
C LYS A 6 13.46 17.67 9.47
N TYR A 7 13.57 16.50 10.09
CA TYR A 7 12.73 15.34 9.84
C TYR A 7 12.11 14.84 11.12
N THR A 8 10.90 14.29 11.02
CA THR A 8 10.20 13.65 12.14
C THR A 8 9.73 12.27 11.72
N ILE A 9 9.28 11.48 12.69
CA ILE A 9 8.66 10.17 12.41
C ILE A 9 7.53 10.35 11.40
N ILE A 10 7.50 9.48 10.39
CA ILE A 10 6.47 9.49 9.35
C ILE A 10 5.15 9.02 9.95
N LYS A 11 4.10 9.84 9.80
CA LYS A 11 2.75 9.58 10.34
C LYS A 11 1.67 9.48 9.26
N SER A 12 2.02 9.77 8.00
CA SER A 12 1.06 9.83 6.90
C SER A 12 1.71 9.52 5.56
N LEU A 13 0.89 9.09 4.59
CA LEU A 13 1.37 8.81 3.24
C LEU A 13 1.94 10.05 2.51
N PRO A 14 1.35 11.25 2.60
CA PRO A 14 1.97 12.44 2.00
C PRO A 14 3.39 12.70 2.50
N GLN A 15 3.63 12.53 3.81
CA GLN A 15 4.95 12.67 4.41
C GLN A 15 5.91 11.56 3.94
N TYR A 16 5.42 10.33 3.81
CA TYR A 16 6.17 9.22 3.25
C TYR A 16 6.64 9.52 1.82
N THR A 17 5.71 9.91 0.95
CA THR A 17 6.01 10.26 -0.45
C THR A 17 7.00 11.42 -0.55
N GLU A 18 6.85 12.43 0.29
CA GLU A 18 7.82 13.54 0.38
C GLU A 18 9.22 13.04 0.72
N TYR A 19 9.34 12.16 1.72
CA TYR A 19 10.63 11.66 2.19
C TYR A 19 11.29 10.74 1.14
N CYS A 20 10.51 9.92 0.42
CA CYS A 20 11.01 9.14 -0.72
C CYS A 20 11.56 10.03 -1.83
N ASN A 21 10.82 11.08 -2.22
CA ASN A 21 11.27 12.02 -3.26
C ASN A 21 12.57 12.74 -2.86
N ILE A 22 12.70 13.14 -1.58
CA ILE A 22 13.91 13.78 -1.06
C ILE A 22 15.07 12.78 -1.08
N HIS A 23 14.85 11.55 -0.58
CA HIS A 23 15.85 10.49 -0.57
C HIS A 23 16.38 10.21 -1.99
N GLU A 24 15.50 10.05 -2.98
CA GLU A 24 15.89 9.88 -4.39
C GLU A 24 16.69 11.08 -4.93
N SER A 25 16.26 12.31 -4.60
CA SER A 25 16.98 13.53 -5.00
C SER A 25 18.37 13.65 -4.36
N LEU A 26 18.58 13.11 -3.17
CA LEU A 26 19.87 13.13 -2.49
C LEU A 26 20.80 12.03 -3.01
N MET A 27 20.27 10.83 -3.26
CA MET A 27 21.02 9.73 -3.85
C MET A 27 21.57 10.06 -5.25
N THR A 28 20.86 10.86 -6.04
CA THR A 28 21.32 11.29 -7.37
C THR A 28 22.42 12.35 -7.35
N LYS A 29 22.69 12.99 -6.21
CA LYS A 29 23.70 14.06 -6.08
C LYS A 29 25.11 13.53 -5.75
N ASP A 30 25.23 12.26 -5.40
CA ASP A 30 26.50 11.54 -5.12
C ASP A 30 27.51 12.35 -4.28
N ASP A 31 27.01 13.00 -3.23
CA ASP A 31 27.79 13.88 -2.36
C ASP A 31 27.80 13.32 -0.93
N THR A 32 29.01 13.02 -0.44
CA THR A 32 29.26 12.47 0.90
C THR A 32 28.64 13.28 2.04
N LYS A 33 28.37 14.58 1.86
CA LYS A 33 27.76 15.41 2.90
C LYS A 33 26.31 15.06 3.20
N PHE A 34 25.63 14.34 2.31
CA PHE A 34 24.24 13.93 2.49
C PHE A 34 24.10 12.51 3.04
N LYS A 35 25.22 11.81 3.31
CA LYS A 35 25.18 10.41 3.73
C LYS A 35 24.32 10.18 4.97
N ASP A 36 24.54 10.95 6.03
CA ASP A 36 23.77 10.82 7.28
C ASP A 36 22.28 11.18 7.08
N GLU A 37 21.99 12.09 6.15
CA GLU A 37 20.61 12.49 5.82
C GLU A 37 19.88 11.41 5.03
N ILE A 38 20.58 10.77 4.09
CA ILE A 38 20.10 9.62 3.32
C ILE A 38 19.82 8.45 4.28
N GLU A 39 20.78 8.09 5.13
CA GLU A 39 20.63 7.00 6.11
C GLU A 39 19.45 7.25 7.08
N LEU A 40 19.26 8.50 7.52
CA LEU A 40 18.12 8.86 8.37
C LEU A 40 16.78 8.73 7.63
N LEU A 41 16.70 9.21 6.39
CA LEU A 41 15.49 9.09 5.57
C LEU A 41 15.15 7.63 5.29
N GLU A 42 16.15 6.82 4.95
CA GLU A 42 16.01 5.37 4.74
C GLU A 42 15.42 4.69 5.99
N LEU A 43 15.99 4.96 7.17
CA LEU A 43 15.48 4.42 8.44
C LEU A 43 14.01 4.82 8.71
N LEU A 44 13.66 6.08 8.46
CA LEU A 44 12.29 6.60 8.70
C LEU A 44 11.27 5.98 7.73
N ILE A 45 11.67 5.77 6.48
CA ILE A 45 10.88 5.11 5.43
C ILE A 45 10.66 3.65 5.82
N GLU A 46 11.73 2.91 6.15
CA GLU A 46 11.65 1.51 6.56
C GLU A 46 10.76 1.31 7.80
N ASP A 47 10.93 2.15 8.83
CA ASP A 47 10.12 2.11 10.05
C ASP A 47 8.63 2.37 9.76
N TYR A 48 8.31 3.31 8.87
CA TYR A 48 6.94 3.54 8.45
C TYR A 48 6.37 2.36 7.67
N ASP A 49 7.14 1.81 6.73
CA ASP A 49 6.74 0.63 5.97
C ASP A 49 6.46 -0.53 6.90
N GLN A 50 7.37 -0.87 7.81
CA GLN A 50 7.15 -1.94 8.79
C GLN A 50 5.87 -1.70 9.61
N ARG A 51 5.65 -0.49 10.14
CA ARG A 51 4.43 -0.16 10.89
C ARG A 51 3.16 -0.33 10.07
N ILE A 52 3.15 0.16 8.83
CA ILE A 52 1.97 0.04 7.95
C ILE A 52 1.76 -1.40 7.51
N MET A 53 2.83 -2.13 7.21
CA MET A 53 2.80 -3.57 6.88
C MET A 53 2.17 -4.38 8.01
N HIS A 54 2.58 -4.13 9.26
CA HIS A 54 2.04 -4.83 10.43
C HIS A 54 0.58 -4.41 10.73
N THR A 55 0.30 -3.11 10.78
CA THR A 55 -1.01 -2.59 11.23
C THR A 55 -2.13 -2.90 10.23
N LYS A 56 -1.91 -2.65 8.92
CA LYS A 56 -2.95 -2.89 7.91
C LYS A 56 -3.15 -4.37 7.61
N ALA A 57 -2.09 -5.18 7.69
CA ALA A 57 -2.23 -6.61 7.49
C ALA A 57 -3.06 -7.22 8.60
N GLU A 58 -2.84 -6.87 9.88
CA GLU A 58 -3.55 -7.48 11.00
C GLU A 58 -5.06 -7.20 11.06
N GLU A 59 -5.50 -5.99 10.73
CA GLU A 59 -6.90 -5.58 10.86
C GLU A 59 -7.76 -5.81 9.60
N LEU A 60 -7.17 -5.81 8.41
CA LEU A 60 -7.91 -5.88 7.14
C LEU A 60 -7.77 -7.25 6.48
N ASN A 61 -8.84 -7.74 5.86
CA ASN A 61 -8.69 -8.85 4.93
C ASN A 61 -7.95 -8.38 3.65
N PRO A 62 -7.42 -9.29 2.81
CA PRO A 62 -6.61 -8.93 1.66
C PRO A 62 -7.29 -8.01 0.65
N VAL A 63 -8.61 -8.10 0.52
CA VAL A 63 -9.40 -7.26 -0.39
C VAL A 63 -9.52 -5.85 0.15
N GLU A 64 -9.80 -5.69 1.45
CA GLU A 64 -9.80 -4.41 2.14
C GLU A 64 -8.43 -3.74 2.14
N LEU A 65 -7.37 -4.51 2.41
CA LEU A 65 -5.99 -4.04 2.30
C LEU A 65 -5.74 -3.48 0.89
N LEU A 66 -6.05 -4.27 -0.15
CA LEU A 66 -5.86 -3.85 -1.54
C LEU A 66 -6.64 -2.57 -1.87
N ARG A 67 -7.89 -2.44 -1.38
CA ARG A 67 -8.68 -1.20 -1.53
C ARG A 67 -7.99 -0.01 -0.88
N SER A 68 -7.45 -0.19 0.32
CA SER A 68 -6.73 0.87 1.02
C SER A 68 -5.48 1.32 0.26
N LEU A 69 -4.70 0.38 -0.27
CA LEU A 69 -3.47 0.68 -1.00
C LEU A 69 -3.75 1.43 -2.31
N ILE A 70 -4.79 1.01 -3.05
CA ILE A 70 -5.21 1.68 -4.28
C ILE A 70 -5.68 3.12 -3.98
N ARG A 71 -6.52 3.29 -2.95
CA ARG A 71 -7.05 4.59 -2.56
C ARG A 71 -5.94 5.52 -2.06
N ASP A 72 -5.14 5.05 -1.12
CA ASP A 72 -4.12 5.87 -0.48
C ASP A 72 -3.02 6.21 -1.49
N GLY A 73 -2.59 5.23 -2.31
CA GLY A 73 -1.63 5.44 -3.40
C GLY A 73 -2.15 6.25 -4.59
N SER A 74 -3.43 6.66 -4.60
CA SER A 74 -4.07 7.40 -5.69
C SER A 74 -3.90 6.78 -7.09
N ILE A 75 -3.80 5.45 -7.16
CA ILE A 75 -3.69 4.70 -8.42
C ILE A 75 -5.05 4.15 -8.83
N THR A 76 -5.30 4.04 -10.13
CA THR A 76 -6.52 3.40 -10.63
C THR A 76 -6.34 1.89 -10.73
N GLN A 77 -7.45 1.14 -10.69
CA GLN A 77 -7.45 -0.31 -10.96
C GLN A 77 -6.82 -0.65 -12.32
N SER A 78 -6.99 0.24 -13.30
CA SER A 78 -6.44 0.06 -14.65
C SER A 78 -4.92 0.19 -14.66
N GLU A 79 -4.37 1.15 -13.90
CA GLU A 79 -2.92 1.35 -13.77
C GLU A 79 -2.28 0.20 -12.99
N LEU A 80 -2.90 -0.22 -11.89
CA LEU A 80 -2.44 -1.40 -11.14
C LEU A 80 -2.40 -2.63 -12.05
N ALA A 81 -3.51 -2.93 -12.75
CA ALA A 81 -3.61 -4.11 -13.61
C ALA A 81 -2.51 -4.12 -14.70
N LYS A 82 -2.23 -2.97 -15.31
CA LYS A 82 -1.13 -2.83 -16.29
C LYS A 82 0.24 -3.08 -15.64
N SER A 83 0.48 -2.47 -14.48
CA SER A 83 1.77 -2.52 -13.78
C SER A 83 2.15 -3.95 -13.39
N ILE A 84 1.17 -4.75 -12.94
CA ILE A 84 1.40 -6.15 -12.56
C ILE A 84 1.04 -7.18 -13.65
N GLN A 85 0.80 -6.72 -14.89
CA GLN A 85 0.54 -7.55 -16.06
C GLN A 85 -0.62 -8.54 -15.87
N VAL A 86 -1.77 -8.05 -15.39
CA VAL A 86 -3.02 -8.82 -15.28
C VAL A 86 -4.19 -8.07 -15.93
N SER A 87 -5.32 -8.74 -16.10
CA SER A 87 -6.52 -8.08 -16.62
C SER A 87 -7.14 -7.15 -15.58
N LYS A 88 -7.65 -5.99 -16.03
CA LYS A 88 -8.46 -5.10 -15.17
C LYS A 88 -9.65 -5.84 -14.56
N GLN A 89 -10.24 -6.78 -15.32
CA GLN A 89 -11.35 -7.60 -14.83
C GLN A 89 -10.95 -8.44 -13.62
N LEU A 90 -9.75 -9.02 -13.60
CA LEU A 90 -9.26 -9.78 -12.44
C LEU A 90 -9.20 -8.92 -11.18
N ILE A 91 -8.66 -7.70 -11.30
CA ILE A 91 -8.60 -6.74 -10.18
C ILE A 91 -10.01 -6.37 -9.71
N SER A 92 -10.92 -6.09 -10.64
CA SER A 92 -12.32 -5.77 -10.33
C SER A 92 -13.04 -6.92 -9.62
N ASP A 93 -12.80 -8.16 -10.03
CA ASP A 93 -13.41 -9.35 -9.41
C ASP A 93 -12.89 -9.60 -8.00
N VAL A 94 -11.59 -9.41 -7.77
CA VAL A 94 -11.00 -9.50 -6.42
C VAL A 94 -11.55 -8.40 -5.51
N LEU A 95 -11.54 -7.14 -5.98
CA LEU A 95 -12.07 -6.01 -5.21
C LEU A 95 -13.57 -6.17 -4.90
N GLY A 96 -14.31 -6.80 -5.81
CA GLY A 96 -15.73 -7.12 -5.65
C GLY A 96 -16.01 -8.38 -4.85
N TYR A 97 -15.01 -9.01 -4.23
CA TYR A 97 -15.16 -10.30 -3.51
C TYR A 97 -15.73 -11.43 -4.37
N ARG A 98 -15.67 -11.35 -5.71
CA ARG A 98 -16.17 -12.38 -6.63
C ARG A 98 -15.14 -13.48 -6.89
N ARG A 99 -13.88 -13.23 -6.53
CA ARG A 99 -12.77 -14.14 -6.80
C ARG A 99 -11.71 -14.10 -5.71
N ASN A 100 -11.15 -15.28 -5.42
CA ASN A 100 -9.99 -15.43 -4.55
C ASN A 100 -8.70 -14.89 -5.19
N ILE A 101 -7.79 -14.36 -4.37
CA ILE A 101 -6.43 -14.02 -4.80
C ILE A 101 -5.67 -15.32 -5.03
N SER A 102 -5.27 -15.57 -6.28
CA SER A 102 -4.43 -16.72 -6.62
C SER A 102 -3.00 -16.52 -6.13
N LYS A 103 -2.22 -17.61 -6.01
CA LYS A 103 -0.80 -17.55 -5.64
C LYS A 103 0.01 -16.63 -6.56
N ASP A 104 -0.24 -16.67 -7.87
CA ASP A 104 0.41 -15.80 -8.85
C ASP A 104 0.08 -14.31 -8.61
N LEU A 105 -1.21 -14.00 -8.40
CA LEU A 105 -1.65 -12.63 -8.14
C LEU A 105 -1.09 -12.11 -6.80
N MET A 106 -1.06 -12.97 -5.77
CA MET A 106 -0.47 -12.65 -4.47
C MET A 106 1.02 -12.28 -4.59
N ILE A 107 1.81 -13.04 -5.34
CA ILE A 107 3.23 -12.73 -5.58
C ILE A 107 3.39 -11.39 -6.29
N LYS A 108 2.57 -11.15 -7.32
CA LYS A 108 2.59 -9.88 -8.09
C LYS A 108 2.21 -8.67 -7.23
N LEU A 109 1.16 -8.77 -6.42
CA LEU A 109 0.72 -7.69 -5.53
C LEU A 109 1.78 -7.41 -4.45
N SER A 110 2.34 -8.46 -3.87
CA SER A 110 3.39 -8.35 -2.84
C SER A 110 4.63 -7.67 -3.40
N SER A 111 5.04 -8.03 -4.63
CA SER A 111 6.17 -7.40 -5.30
C SER A 111 5.91 -5.95 -5.67
N TYR A 112 4.68 -5.59 -6.08
CA TYR A 112 4.35 -4.23 -6.50
C TYR A 112 4.24 -3.26 -5.32
N PHE A 113 3.66 -3.70 -4.21
CA PHE A 113 3.48 -2.90 -3.00
C PHE A 113 4.59 -3.09 -1.97
N SER A 114 5.63 -3.86 -2.30
CA SER A 114 6.74 -4.21 -1.38
C SER A 114 6.24 -4.79 -0.03
N MET A 115 5.20 -5.63 -0.08
CA MET A 115 4.60 -6.24 1.10
C MET A 115 4.95 -7.72 1.24
N SER A 116 4.75 -8.27 2.44
CA SER A 116 4.82 -9.72 2.63
C SER A 116 3.68 -10.45 1.91
N LEU A 117 3.93 -11.67 1.42
CA LEU A 117 2.88 -12.53 0.86
C LEU A 117 1.73 -12.76 1.85
N ALA A 118 2.04 -12.79 3.16
CA ALA A 118 1.08 -12.97 4.24
C ALA A 118 0.02 -11.86 4.30
N ALA A 119 0.33 -10.66 3.80
CA ALA A 119 -0.63 -9.57 3.70
C ALA A 119 -1.76 -9.88 2.70
N PHE A 120 -1.49 -10.72 1.71
CA PHE A 120 -2.44 -11.08 0.65
C PHE A 120 -2.89 -12.55 0.65
N SER A 121 -2.41 -13.37 1.61
CA SER A 121 -2.67 -14.82 1.65
C SER A 121 -3.84 -15.24 2.53
N ARG A 122 -4.47 -14.30 3.26
CA ARG A 122 -5.53 -14.60 4.21
C ARG A 122 -6.82 -14.99 3.49
N GLU A 123 -7.57 -15.94 4.06
CA GLU A 123 -8.87 -16.32 3.52
C GLU A 123 -9.90 -15.20 3.74
N TYR A 124 -10.84 -15.09 2.81
CA TYR A 124 -11.97 -14.18 2.90
C TYR A 124 -13.17 -14.77 2.15
N ASP A 125 -14.37 -14.44 2.61
CA ASP A 125 -15.59 -14.94 2.00
C ASP A 125 -15.85 -14.25 0.66
N LEU A 126 -16.25 -15.06 -0.32
CA LEU A 126 -16.72 -14.56 -1.61
C LEU A 126 -18.15 -14.07 -1.49
N ILE A 127 -18.45 -12.99 -2.19
CA ILE A 127 -19.79 -12.40 -2.24
C ILE A 127 -20.38 -12.64 -3.62
N SER A 128 -21.50 -13.35 -3.65
CA SER A 128 -22.18 -13.74 -4.89
C SER A 128 -23.29 -12.79 -5.34
N ASN A 129 -23.82 -11.96 -4.44
CA ASN A 129 -24.90 -11.02 -4.76
C ASN A 129 -24.49 -9.56 -4.49
N ARG A 130 -25.22 -8.63 -5.11
CA ARG A 130 -24.90 -7.20 -5.05
C ARG A 130 -25.28 -6.57 -3.70
N GLU A 131 -26.32 -7.08 -3.07
CA GLU A 131 -26.88 -6.57 -1.81
C GLU A 131 -25.90 -6.75 -0.65
N ASP A 132 -25.28 -7.93 -0.54
CA ASP A 132 -24.27 -8.23 0.48
C ASP A 132 -22.99 -7.41 0.26
N LEU A 133 -22.62 -7.16 -0.99
CA LEU A 133 -21.47 -6.32 -1.32
C LEU A 133 -21.72 -4.86 -0.94
N GLU A 134 -22.92 -4.34 -1.21
CA GLU A 134 -23.34 -2.99 -0.83
C GLU A 134 -23.42 -2.85 0.69
N ALA A 135 -23.97 -3.85 1.39
CA ALA A 135 -23.97 -3.90 2.85
C ALA A 135 -22.55 -3.88 3.43
N LYS A 136 -21.63 -4.67 2.87
CA LYS A 136 -20.22 -4.70 3.30
C LYS A 136 -19.50 -3.37 3.05
N ASN A 137 -19.67 -2.78 1.87
CA ASN A 137 -19.06 -1.47 1.56
C ASN A 137 -19.57 -0.36 2.50
N LYS A 138 -20.86 -0.41 2.87
CA LYS A 138 -21.45 0.54 3.82
C LYS A 138 -20.88 0.39 5.23
N LEU A 139 -20.66 -0.85 5.69
CA LEU A 139 -20.02 -1.13 6.99
C LEU A 139 -18.57 -0.63 7.04
N LEU A 140 -17.84 -0.73 5.93
CA LEU A 140 -16.44 -0.31 5.82
C LEU A 140 -16.25 1.20 5.57
N GLY A 141 -17.34 1.98 5.54
CA GLY A 141 -17.27 3.42 5.27
C GLY A 141 -16.78 3.77 3.87
N HIS A 142 -16.84 2.83 2.92
CA HIS A 142 -16.49 3.06 1.52
C HIS A 142 -17.74 3.53 0.76
N THR A 143 -18.07 4.82 0.86
CA THR A 143 -19.06 5.41 -0.03
C THR A 143 -18.43 5.72 -1.39
N SER A 144 -19.11 5.26 -2.45
CA SER A 144 -18.79 5.45 -3.87
C SER A 144 -18.43 6.89 -4.25
#